data_AF-A0A317HKS6-F1
#
_entry.id   AF-A0A317HKS6-F1
#
_cell.length_a   1.000
_cell.length_b   1.000
_cell.length_c   1.000
_cell.angle_alpha   90.00
_cell.angle_beta   90.00
_cell.angle_gamma   90.00
#
_symmetry.space_group_name_H-M   'P 1'
#
loop_
_entity.id
_entity.type
_entity.pdbx_description
1 polymer ?
#
loop_
_entity_poly.entity_id
_entity_poly.type
_entity_poly.pdbx_seq_one_letter_code
_entity_poly.pdbx_strand_id
1 'polypeptide(L)'
;DMRDIYATSHWAIDGRPPAYHTPDEDVYLPGRNIVLIGKAAVYCAAARIQRLVIGTLAHNPFPDATPEFRTAMARALSLGLAQSIDIQAPYAEVAKADVIRRGATLGVPFELTLSCMNPDGGWVNEGPGATPQHCGVCSKCRERHEAFIAAGLLDPTEYRDKRYVA
;
A
#
# COMPACT_ATOMS: atom_id res chain seq x y z
N ASP A 1 -14.48 4.95 9.74
CA ASP A 1 -13.51 4.64 10.82
C ASP A 1 -13.73 3.16 11.16
N MET A 2 -12.70 2.43 11.58
CA MET A 2 -12.80 0.98 11.87
C MET A 2 -12.69 0.68 13.37
N ARG A 3 -12.55 1.71 14.23
CA ARG A 3 -12.43 1.56 15.70
C ARG A 3 -13.64 0.91 16.37
N ASP A 4 -14.79 0.91 15.71
CA ASP A 4 -16.04 0.26 16.14
C ASP A 4 -16.13 -1.22 15.74
N ILE A 5 -15.28 -1.67 14.81
CA ILE A 5 -15.31 -3.03 14.24
C ILE A 5 -14.08 -3.83 14.67
N TYR A 6 -12.89 -3.25 14.56
CA TYR A 6 -11.64 -3.92 14.94
C TYR A 6 -11.46 -3.90 16.46
N ALA A 7 -10.90 -4.99 16.99
CA ALA A 7 -10.54 -5.07 18.40
C ALA A 7 -9.59 -3.93 18.77
N THR A 8 -9.73 -3.39 19.98
CA THR A 8 -8.84 -2.32 20.49
C THR A 8 -7.37 -2.77 20.60
N SER A 9 -7.14 -4.08 20.69
CA SER A 9 -5.81 -4.71 20.67
C SER A 9 -5.25 -4.95 19.27
N HIS A 10 -6.01 -4.66 18.22
CA HIS A 10 -5.53 -4.85 16.85
C HIS A 10 -4.48 -3.78 16.52
N TRP A 11 -3.37 -4.18 15.88
CA TRP A 11 -2.21 -3.29 15.61
C TRP A 11 -2.57 -2.01 14.84
N ALA A 12 -3.56 -2.10 13.95
CA ALA A 12 -4.06 -0.95 13.18
C ALA A 12 -4.88 0.04 14.03
N ILE A 13 -5.28 -0.34 15.24
CA ILE A 13 -6.04 0.48 16.18
C ILE A 13 -5.13 1.01 17.30
N ASP A 14 -4.27 0.16 17.86
CA ASP A 14 -3.38 0.54 18.98
C ASP A 14 -2.07 1.22 18.56
N GLY A 15 -1.76 1.23 17.25
CA GLY A 15 -0.57 1.86 16.71
C GLY A 15 0.72 1.06 16.87
N ARG A 16 0.65 -0.26 17.08
CA ARG A 16 1.82 -1.15 17.21
C ARG A 16 1.96 -2.05 15.99
N PRO A 17 2.52 -1.57 14.87
CA PRO A 17 2.52 -2.33 13.63
C PRO A 17 3.38 -3.60 13.70
N PRO A 18 3.11 -4.57 12.81
CA PRO A 18 3.89 -5.79 12.69
C PRO A 18 5.41 -5.55 12.58
N ALA A 19 6.17 -6.33 13.34
CA ALA A 19 7.62 -6.25 13.43
C ALA A 19 8.30 -6.76 12.14
N TYR A 20 9.62 -6.53 12.03
CA TYR A 20 10.41 -6.82 10.84
C TYR A 20 10.24 -8.25 10.32
N HIS A 21 10.10 -9.25 11.19
CA HIS A 21 9.96 -10.66 10.81
C HIS A 21 8.52 -11.18 10.79
N THR A 22 7.51 -10.33 11.00
CA THR A 22 6.12 -10.78 10.92
C THR A 22 5.79 -11.23 9.50
N PRO A 23 5.23 -12.45 9.30
CA PRO A 23 4.81 -12.93 7.99
C PRO A 23 3.79 -11.99 7.30
N ASP A 24 3.78 -11.95 5.97
CA ASP A 24 2.93 -11.03 5.20
C ASP A 24 1.43 -11.33 5.40
N GLU A 25 1.08 -12.61 5.57
CA GLU A 25 -0.26 -13.10 5.84
C GLU A 25 -0.85 -12.59 7.17
N ASP A 26 0.01 -12.29 8.15
CA ASP A 26 -0.38 -11.76 9.47
C ASP A 26 -0.63 -10.24 9.44
N VAL A 27 -0.35 -9.58 8.31
CA VAL A 27 -0.57 -8.13 8.10
C VAL A 27 -1.93 -7.86 7.45
N TYR A 28 -2.85 -8.82 7.48
CA TYR A 28 -4.18 -8.67 6.91
C TYR A 28 -5.02 -7.63 7.66
N LEU A 29 -5.81 -6.86 6.91
CA LEU A 29 -6.84 -5.96 7.43
C LEU A 29 -8.20 -6.37 6.84
N PRO A 30 -9.00 -7.17 7.56
CA PRO A 30 -10.27 -7.68 7.05
C PRO A 30 -11.19 -6.59 6.51
N GLY A 31 -11.57 -6.70 5.24
CA GLY A 31 -12.52 -5.80 4.57
C GLY A 31 -11.98 -4.41 4.22
N ARG A 32 -10.67 -4.18 4.37
CA ARG A 32 -10.06 -2.87 4.08
C ARG A 32 -10.30 -2.43 2.63
N ASN A 33 -10.09 -3.30 1.63
CA ASN A 33 -10.27 -2.89 0.24
C ASN A 33 -11.75 -2.61 -0.06
N ILE A 34 -12.68 -3.36 0.54
CA ILE A 34 -14.13 -3.13 0.37
C ILE A 34 -14.48 -1.69 0.76
N VAL A 35 -14.05 -1.25 1.94
CA VAL A 35 -14.33 0.10 2.46
C VAL A 35 -13.66 1.18 1.61
N LEU A 36 -12.37 1.01 1.28
CA LEU A 36 -11.61 1.99 0.52
C LEU A 36 -12.13 2.14 -0.91
N ILE A 37 -12.39 1.03 -1.60
CA ILE A 37 -12.91 1.02 -2.96
C ILE A 37 -14.31 1.63 -2.99
N GLY A 38 -15.19 1.28 -2.03
CA GLY A 38 -16.53 1.86 -1.95
C GLY A 38 -16.50 3.39 -1.84
N LYS A 39 -15.66 3.92 -0.95
CA LYS A 39 -15.50 5.38 -0.78
C LYS A 39 -14.93 6.04 -2.04
N ALA A 40 -13.88 5.46 -2.63
CA ALA A 40 -13.26 5.99 -3.84
C ALA A 40 -14.22 5.96 -5.04
N ALA A 41 -15.05 4.92 -5.17
CA ALA A 41 -16.04 4.81 -6.22
C ALA A 41 -17.15 5.86 -6.11
N VAL A 42 -17.61 6.19 -4.90
CA VAL A 42 -18.55 7.31 -4.67
C VAL A 42 -17.94 8.62 -5.16
N TYR A 43 -16.66 8.87 -4.85
CA TYR A 43 -15.95 10.03 -5.37
C TYR A 43 -15.87 10.01 -6.91
N CYS A 44 -15.50 8.87 -7.50
CA CYS A 44 -15.44 8.70 -8.95
C CYS A 44 -16.78 9.00 -9.62
N ALA A 45 -17.89 8.49 -9.07
CA ALA A 45 -19.21 8.74 -9.61
C ALA A 45 -19.61 10.22 -9.55
N ALA A 46 -19.39 10.88 -8.41
CA ALA A 46 -19.64 12.32 -8.27
C ALA A 46 -18.81 13.16 -9.25
N ALA A 47 -17.57 12.75 -9.52
CA ALA A 47 -16.65 13.41 -10.45
C ALA A 47 -16.77 12.95 -11.91
N ARG A 48 -17.72 12.04 -12.22
CA ARG A 48 -17.88 11.39 -13.55
C ARG A 48 -16.64 10.65 -14.07
N ILE A 49 -15.79 10.15 -13.16
CA ILE A 49 -14.64 9.31 -13.45
C ILE A 49 -15.11 7.86 -13.52
N GLN A 50 -14.75 7.15 -14.59
CA GLN A 50 -15.14 5.75 -14.78
C GLN A 50 -14.05 4.77 -14.34
N ARG A 51 -12.78 5.17 -14.40
CA ARG A 51 -11.65 4.29 -14.12
C ARG A 51 -11.15 4.51 -12.69
N LEU A 52 -11.22 3.47 -11.88
CA LEU A 52 -10.64 3.39 -10.55
C LEU A 52 -9.46 2.41 -10.59
N VAL A 53 -8.26 2.88 -10.24
CA VAL A 53 -7.04 2.07 -10.27
C VAL A 53 -6.57 1.77 -8.86
N ILE A 54 -6.29 0.51 -8.55
CA ILE A 54 -5.73 0.06 -7.27
C ILE A 54 -4.33 -0.53 -7.46
N GLY A 55 -3.46 -0.33 -6.47
CA GLY A 55 -2.07 -0.76 -6.47
C GLY A 55 -1.81 -2.18 -5.95
N THR A 56 -2.78 -3.09 -6.04
CA THR A 56 -2.63 -4.49 -5.60
C THR A 56 -1.53 -5.20 -6.39
N LEU A 57 -0.71 -6.02 -5.70
CA LEU A 57 0.42 -6.78 -6.27
C LEU A 57 0.12 -8.29 -6.39
N ALA A 58 0.97 -9.01 -7.13
CA ALA A 58 0.86 -10.46 -7.40
C ALA A 58 0.72 -11.36 -6.15
N HIS A 59 1.37 -10.99 -5.05
CA HIS A 59 1.43 -11.79 -3.84
C HIS A 59 0.48 -11.28 -2.76
N ASN A 60 -0.71 -10.79 -3.13
CA ASN A 60 -1.72 -10.44 -2.15
C ASN A 60 -2.63 -11.67 -1.90
N PRO A 61 -2.51 -12.35 -0.74
CA PRO A 61 -3.24 -13.59 -0.48
C PRO A 61 -4.70 -13.34 -0.07
N PHE A 62 -5.15 -12.08 -0.01
CA PHE A 62 -6.41 -11.72 0.62
C PHE A 62 -7.59 -11.82 -0.36
N PRO A 63 -8.78 -12.23 0.13
CA PRO A 63 -9.96 -12.43 -0.72
C PRO A 63 -10.44 -11.14 -1.39
N ASP A 64 -10.17 -9.99 -0.80
CA ASP A 64 -10.52 -8.67 -1.33
C ASP A 64 -9.48 -8.10 -2.31
N ALA A 65 -8.63 -8.97 -2.86
CA ALA A 65 -7.59 -8.64 -3.83
C ALA A 65 -7.70 -9.44 -5.14
N THR A 66 -8.63 -10.40 -5.24
CA THR A 66 -8.72 -11.31 -6.40
C THR A 66 -9.35 -10.65 -7.64
N PRO A 67 -9.10 -11.18 -8.85
CA PRO A 67 -9.79 -10.74 -10.07
C PRO A 67 -11.31 -10.86 -9.99
N GLU A 68 -11.82 -11.94 -9.39
CA GLU A 68 -13.25 -12.20 -9.20
C GLU A 68 -13.87 -11.13 -8.29
N PHE A 69 -13.20 -10.81 -7.18
CA PHE A 69 -13.63 -9.74 -6.28
C PHE A 69 -13.70 -8.39 -7.02
N ARG A 70 -12.66 -8.02 -7.77
CA ARG A 70 -12.64 -6.74 -8.51
C ARG A 70 -13.79 -6.65 -9.51
N THR A 71 -14.03 -7.72 -10.25
CA THR A 71 -15.12 -7.81 -11.24
C THR A 71 -16.48 -7.66 -10.58
N ALA A 72 -16.72 -8.40 -9.49
CA ALA A 72 -17.98 -8.34 -8.76
C ALA A 72 -18.21 -6.96 -8.11
N MET A 73 -17.18 -6.38 -7.49
CA MET A 73 -17.23 -5.07 -6.85
C MET A 73 -17.48 -3.96 -7.88
N ALA A 74 -16.78 -3.96 -9.03
CA ALA A 74 -17.00 -3.01 -10.12
C ALA A 74 -18.44 -3.03 -10.62
N ARG A 75 -19.02 -4.22 -10.80
CA ARG A 75 -20.43 -4.39 -11.19
C ARG A 75 -21.37 -3.84 -10.12
N ALA A 76 -21.19 -4.21 -8.86
CA ALA A 76 -22.05 -3.77 -7.76
C ALA A 76 -22.05 -2.24 -7.63
N LEU A 77 -20.86 -1.63 -7.69
CA LEU A 77 -20.70 -0.17 -7.64
C LEU A 77 -21.33 0.51 -8.85
N SER A 78 -21.17 -0.06 -10.04
CA SER A 78 -21.74 0.53 -11.25
C SER A 78 -23.27 0.60 -11.18
N LEU A 79 -23.90 -0.45 -10.65
CA LEU A 79 -25.34 -0.49 -10.43
C LEU A 79 -25.76 0.48 -9.32
N GLY A 80 -25.08 0.44 -8.17
CA GLY A 80 -25.45 1.23 -7.00
C GLY A 80 -25.25 2.74 -7.17
N LEU A 81 -24.34 3.15 -8.06
CA LEU A 81 -24.02 4.56 -8.31
C LEU A 81 -24.62 5.09 -9.62
N ALA A 82 -25.34 4.25 -10.37
CA ALA A 82 -25.89 4.59 -11.69
C ALA A 82 -24.85 5.21 -12.64
N GLN A 83 -23.62 4.70 -12.59
CA GLN A 83 -22.45 5.22 -13.31
C GLN A 83 -21.55 4.04 -13.66
N SER A 84 -20.96 4.00 -14.84
CA SER A 84 -19.97 2.96 -15.15
C SER A 84 -18.70 3.15 -14.29
N ILE A 85 -18.35 2.12 -13.52
CA ILE A 85 -17.13 2.05 -12.71
C ILE A 85 -16.36 0.79 -13.11
N ASP A 86 -15.13 0.98 -13.57
CA ASP A 86 -14.16 -0.08 -13.88
C ASP A 86 -13.03 -0.06 -12.84
N ILE A 87 -12.71 -1.23 -12.27
CA ILE A 87 -11.64 -1.39 -11.28
C ILE A 87 -10.46 -2.10 -11.91
N GLN A 88 -9.35 -1.38 -12.04
CA GLN A 88 -8.12 -1.90 -12.62
C GLN A 88 -7.04 -2.09 -11.56
N ALA A 89 -6.29 -3.18 -11.69
CA ALA A 89 -5.14 -3.49 -10.82
C ALA A 89 -3.92 -3.83 -11.69
N PRO A 90 -3.25 -2.83 -12.30
CA PRO A 90 -2.20 -3.04 -13.29
C PRO A 90 -0.96 -3.77 -12.74
N TYR A 91 -0.83 -3.87 -11.43
CA TYR A 91 0.26 -4.59 -10.77
C TYR A 91 -0.16 -5.92 -10.15
N ALA A 92 -1.40 -6.39 -10.39
CA ALA A 92 -1.93 -7.61 -9.78
C ALA A 92 -1.17 -8.89 -10.15
N GLU A 93 -0.27 -8.84 -11.14
CA GLU A 93 0.60 -9.95 -11.55
C GLU A 93 2.08 -9.54 -11.56
N VAL A 94 2.41 -8.39 -10.98
CA VAL A 94 3.76 -7.80 -11.00
C VAL A 94 4.43 -8.01 -9.64
N ALA A 95 5.67 -8.50 -9.65
CA ALA A 95 6.49 -8.63 -8.45
C ALA A 95 6.98 -7.26 -7.96
N LYS A 96 7.23 -7.11 -6.66
CA LYS A 96 7.69 -5.83 -6.07
C LYS A 96 8.96 -5.31 -6.74
N ALA A 97 9.93 -6.18 -7.02
CA ALA A 97 11.17 -5.79 -7.70
C ALA A 97 10.92 -5.21 -9.11
N ASP A 98 9.92 -5.73 -9.83
CA ASP A 98 9.53 -5.19 -11.14
C ASP A 98 8.83 -3.83 -11.02
N VAL A 99 8.05 -3.62 -9.96
CA VAL A 99 7.49 -2.29 -9.65
C VAL A 99 8.62 -1.28 -9.37
N ILE A 100 9.65 -1.68 -8.61
CA ILE A 100 10.82 -0.83 -8.34
C ILE A 100 11.58 -0.52 -9.64
N ARG A 101 11.90 -1.54 -10.46
CA ARG A 101 12.54 -1.35 -11.77
C ARG A 101 11.74 -0.40 -12.67
N ARG A 102 10.42 -0.60 -12.75
CA ARG A 102 9.54 0.27 -13.54
C ARG A 102 9.53 1.70 -13.03
N GLY A 103 9.46 1.89 -11.71
CA GLY A 103 9.51 3.23 -11.11
C GLY A 103 10.84 3.94 -11.40
N ALA A 104 11.96 3.22 -11.36
CA ALA A 104 13.26 3.77 -11.73
C ALA A 104 13.30 4.21 -13.20
N THR A 105 12.80 3.39 -14.12
CA THR A 105 12.68 3.76 -15.56
C THR A 105 11.81 5.00 -15.78
N LEU A 106 10.80 5.21 -14.94
CA LEU A 106 9.91 6.37 -15.02
C LEU A 106 10.43 7.60 -14.27
N GLY A 107 11.58 7.52 -13.60
CA GLY A 107 12.12 8.61 -12.79
C GLY A 107 11.28 8.91 -11.55
N VAL A 108 10.66 7.90 -10.94
CA VAL A 108 9.89 8.07 -9.70
C VAL A 108 10.83 8.53 -8.58
N PRO A 109 10.51 9.63 -7.86
CA PRO A 109 11.31 10.08 -6.72
C PRO A 109 11.03 9.19 -5.49
N PHE A 110 11.68 8.03 -5.44
CA PHE A 110 11.46 7.01 -4.41
C PHE A 110 11.73 7.50 -2.99
N GLU A 111 12.63 8.47 -2.82
CA GLU A 111 12.94 9.15 -1.57
C GLU A 111 11.73 9.89 -0.98
N LEU A 112 10.76 10.29 -1.83
CA LEU A 112 9.52 10.94 -1.39
C LEU A 112 8.41 9.94 -1.02
N THR A 113 8.64 8.64 -1.23
CA THR A 113 7.62 7.60 -0.99
C THR A 113 7.72 7.01 0.41
N LEU A 114 6.56 6.66 0.97
CA LEU A 114 6.44 6.11 2.32
C LEU A 114 5.81 4.72 2.29
N SER A 115 6.57 3.72 2.73
CA SER A 115 6.11 2.34 2.92
C SER A 115 6.02 1.94 4.40
N CYS A 116 6.84 2.58 5.24
CA CYS A 116 6.90 2.31 6.68
C CYS A 116 5.54 2.42 7.36
N MET A 117 5.23 1.46 8.24
CA MET A 117 3.99 1.47 9.04
C MET A 117 4.12 2.27 10.34
N ASN A 118 5.35 2.56 10.78
CA ASN A 118 5.61 3.43 11.93
C ASN A 118 6.63 4.53 11.62
N PRO A 119 6.34 5.44 10.68
CA PRO A 119 7.14 6.63 10.53
C PRO A 119 6.86 7.49 11.77
N ASP A 120 7.75 7.53 12.77
CA ASP A 120 7.51 8.25 14.04
C ASP A 120 7.56 9.79 13.87
N GLY A 121 6.80 10.35 12.92
CA GLY A 121 6.69 11.78 12.64
C GLY A 121 7.96 12.45 12.10
N GLY A 122 9.04 11.68 11.93
CA GLY A 122 10.32 12.17 11.46
C GLY A 122 10.31 12.47 9.96
N TRP A 123 10.77 13.66 9.64
CA TRP A 123 11.26 13.99 8.31
C TRP A 123 12.79 14.02 8.38
N VAL A 124 13.45 13.54 7.34
CA VAL A 124 14.87 13.81 7.15
C VAL A 124 14.99 15.16 6.49
N ASN A 125 15.81 16.02 7.09
CA ASN A 125 15.94 17.45 6.75
C ASN A 125 14.70 18.28 7.10
N GLU A 126 14.88 19.60 7.14
CA GLU A 126 13.80 20.58 7.30
C GLU A 126 13.60 21.39 6.02
N GLY A 127 12.36 21.83 5.77
CA GLY A 127 12.04 22.69 4.62
C GLY A 127 11.84 21.94 3.29
N PRO A 128 11.94 22.63 2.14
CA PRO A 128 11.78 22.02 0.82
C PRO A 128 12.82 20.93 0.60
N GLY A 129 12.38 19.68 0.44
CA GLY A 129 13.26 18.50 0.35
C GLY A 129 13.22 17.58 1.57
N ALA A 130 12.37 17.87 2.56
CA ALA A 130 12.06 16.94 3.64
C ALA A 130 11.54 15.61 3.07
N THR A 131 12.16 14.50 3.49
CA THR A 131 11.76 13.14 3.09
C THR A 131 11.25 12.33 4.28
N PRO A 132 10.32 11.38 4.09
CA PRO A 132 9.87 10.53 5.19
C PRO A 132 11.01 9.67 5.75
N GLN A 133 11.23 9.68 7.06
CA GLN A 133 12.14 8.74 7.71
C GLN A 133 11.42 7.41 8.01
N HIS A 134 11.98 6.30 7.54
CA HIS A 134 11.41 4.96 7.78
C HIS A 134 12.02 4.35 9.05
N CYS A 135 11.25 3.52 9.77
CA CYS A 135 11.71 2.99 11.06
C CYS A 135 12.80 1.91 10.91
N GLY A 136 12.83 1.19 9.79
CA GLY A 136 13.77 0.09 9.51
C GLY A 136 13.47 -1.23 10.22
N VAL A 137 12.42 -1.29 11.04
CA VAL A 137 12.12 -2.45 11.91
C VAL A 137 10.70 -3.00 11.80
N CYS A 138 9.87 -2.50 10.87
CA CYS A 138 8.54 -3.05 10.60
C CYS A 138 8.51 -3.91 9.33
N SER A 139 7.52 -4.78 9.18
CA SER A 139 7.44 -5.69 8.01
C SER A 139 7.39 -4.95 6.66
N LYS A 140 6.77 -3.76 6.58
CA LYS A 140 6.80 -2.95 5.34
C LYS A 140 8.15 -2.30 5.03
N CYS A 141 9.01 -2.07 6.03
CA CYS A 141 10.39 -1.65 5.77
C CYS A 141 11.20 -2.82 5.18
N ARG A 142 11.04 -4.04 5.72
CA ARG A 142 11.58 -5.28 5.14
C ARG A 142 11.20 -5.41 3.67
N GLU A 143 9.90 -5.45 3.40
CA GLU A 143 9.39 -5.67 2.04
C GLU A 143 9.92 -4.65 1.02
N ARG A 144 10.10 -3.39 1.44
CA ARG A 144 10.68 -2.35 0.61
C ARG A 144 12.16 -2.64 0.35
N HIS A 145 12.94 -2.82 1.41
CA HIS A 145 14.39 -3.01 1.31
C HIS A 145 14.73 -4.24 0.47
N GLU A 146 14.06 -5.36 0.69
CA GLU A 146 14.20 -6.59 -0.10
C GLU A 146 13.83 -6.37 -1.57
N ALA A 147 12.81 -5.55 -1.85
CA ALA A 147 12.41 -5.25 -3.23
C ALA A 147 13.45 -4.42 -3.98
N PHE A 148 14.14 -3.48 -3.32
CA PHE A 148 15.25 -2.73 -3.92
C PHE A 148 16.47 -3.63 -4.18
N ILE A 149 16.82 -4.49 -3.22
CA ILE A 149 17.90 -5.48 -3.40
C ILE A 149 17.57 -6.39 -4.59
N ALA A 150 16.37 -6.96 -4.63
CA ALA A 150 15.93 -7.83 -5.73
C ALA A 150 15.78 -7.09 -7.07
N ALA A 151 15.65 -5.76 -7.03
CA ALA A 151 15.66 -4.91 -8.21
C ALA A 151 17.08 -4.61 -8.73
N GLY A 152 18.12 -4.86 -7.92
CA GLY A 152 19.50 -4.46 -8.22
C GLY A 152 19.69 -2.95 -8.18
N LEU A 153 18.88 -2.24 -7.38
CA LEU A 153 18.86 -0.78 -7.29
C LEU A 153 19.17 -0.35 -5.85
N LEU A 154 19.82 0.81 -5.72
CA LEU A 154 20.02 1.43 -4.41
C LEU A 154 18.67 1.88 -3.85
N ASP A 155 18.37 1.50 -2.60
CA ASP A 155 17.22 2.04 -1.87
C ASP A 155 17.57 3.45 -1.35
N PRO A 156 16.90 4.52 -1.82
CA PRO A 156 17.19 5.88 -1.36
C PRO A 156 16.53 6.19 -0.01
N THR A 157 15.89 5.22 0.64
CA THR A 157 15.21 5.43 1.92
C THR A 157 16.18 5.63 3.08
N GLU A 158 15.93 6.70 3.82
CA GLU A 158 16.59 6.94 5.10
C GLU A 158 15.89 6.15 6.21
N TYR A 159 16.60 5.13 6.70
CA TYR A 159 16.17 4.30 7.81
C TYR A 159 16.78 4.78 9.12
N ARG A 160 15.93 4.98 10.13
CA ARG A 160 16.37 5.32 11.50
C ARG A 160 17.19 4.20 12.14
N ASP A 161 16.69 2.98 12.04
CA ASP A 161 17.36 1.79 12.56
C ASP A 161 17.81 0.92 11.39
N LYS A 162 19.13 0.73 11.28
CA LYS A 162 19.75 0.03 10.16
C LYS A 162 20.09 -1.43 10.46
N ARG A 163 19.66 -1.98 11.60
CA ARG A 163 20.00 -3.36 12.02
C ARG A 163 19.61 -4.44 11.01
N TYR A 164 18.54 -4.22 10.23
CA TYR A 164 18.05 -5.16 9.22
C TYR A 164 18.07 -4.63 7.79
N VAL A 165 18.37 -3.35 7.60
CA VAL A 165 18.21 -2.61 6.33
C VAL A 165 19.48 -1.84 5.97
N ALA A 166 20.63 -2.44 6.28
CA ALA A 166 21.96 -1.88 6.03
C ALA A 166 22.35 -1.97 4.55
#